data_AF-A0A2D4LN57-F1
#
_entry.id   AF-A0A2D4LN57-F1
#
_cell.length_a   1.000
_cell.length_b   1.000
_cell.length_c   1.000
_cell.angle_alpha   90.00
_cell.angle_beta   90.00
_cell.angle_gamma   90.00
#
_symmetry.space_group_name_H-M   'P 1'
#
loop_
_entity.id
_entity.type
_entity.pdbx_description
1 polymer ?
#
loop_
_entity_poly.entity_id
_entity_poly.type
_entity_poly.pdbx_seq_one_letter_code
_entity_poly.pdbx_strand_id
1 'polypeptide(L)'
;EVYNGRDAKASVLGRFCGTKEPDPIISTSNRMFLKFFSDNSIQKKGFEAAYTSECGGQVRAEVKTKDLYSHAQFGDNNYPGGSDCEWVIVAEEGYGVELIFQTFEIEEEADCGYDYMELFDGYDGTAPRLGRYCGS
;
A
#
# COMPACT_ATOMS: atom_id res chain seq x y z
N GLU A 1 3.55 -17.42 -5.63
CA GLU A 1 3.94 -16.10 -6.19
C GLU A 1 2.77 -15.15 -6.03
N VAL A 2 3.03 -13.89 -5.69
CA VAL A 2 2.01 -12.86 -5.49
C VAL A 2 2.38 -11.67 -6.38
N TYR A 3 1.41 -11.13 -7.11
CA TYR A 3 1.60 -10.10 -8.12
C TYR A 3 0.66 -8.92 -7.88
N ASN A 4 1.16 -7.71 -8.12
CA ASN A 4 0.47 -6.44 -7.94
C ASN A 4 -0.40 -6.08 -9.16
N GLY A 5 -1.40 -6.90 -9.47
CA GLY A 5 -2.28 -6.67 -10.60
C GLY A 5 -3.22 -7.83 -10.89
N ARG A 6 -3.78 -7.86 -12.11
CA ARG A 6 -4.82 -8.83 -12.50
C ARG A 6 -4.29 -10.22 -12.85
N ASP A 7 -3.03 -10.32 -13.25
CA ASP A 7 -2.45 -11.56 -13.78
C ASP A 7 -0.94 -11.66 -13.51
N ALA A 8 -0.34 -12.77 -13.96
CA ALA A 8 1.07 -13.09 -13.78
C ALA A 8 2.05 -12.19 -14.56
N LYS A 9 1.56 -11.22 -15.36
CA LYS A 9 2.40 -10.24 -16.07
C LYS A 9 2.61 -8.97 -15.25
N ALA A 10 1.87 -8.77 -14.16
CA ALA A 10 2.04 -7.64 -13.26
C ALA A 10 3.36 -7.72 -12.45
N SER A 11 3.71 -6.64 -11.76
CA SER A 11 4.91 -6.61 -10.92
C SER A 11 4.81 -7.61 -9.76
N VAL A 12 5.90 -8.30 -9.46
CA VAL A 12 5.93 -9.33 -8.42
C VAL A 12 6.03 -8.66 -7.04
N LEU A 13 5.06 -8.92 -6.16
CA LEU A 13 5.08 -8.52 -4.75
C LEU A 13 5.91 -9.49 -3.91
N GLY A 14 5.93 -10.77 -4.28
CA GLY A 14 6.79 -11.74 -3.64
C GLY A 14 6.66 -13.17 -4.15
N ARG A 15 7.69 -13.98 -3.86
CA ARG A 15 7.70 -15.43 -4.08
C ARG A 15 8.09 -16.10 -2.77
N PHE A 16 7.20 -16.94 -2.26
CA PHE A 16 7.32 -17.55 -0.94
C PHE A 16 7.31 -19.08 -1.05
N CYS A 17 8.11 -19.74 -0.21
CA CYS A 17 8.18 -21.18 -0.08
C CYS A 17 8.66 -21.57 1.33
N GLY A 18 8.50 -22.84 1.71
CA GLY A 18 8.92 -23.35 3.02
C GLY A 18 7.80 -23.28 4.07
N THR A 19 8.20 -23.18 5.35
CA THR A 19 7.29 -23.19 6.50
C THR A 19 7.19 -21.85 7.21
N LYS A 20 7.97 -20.84 6.80
CA LYS A 20 7.86 -19.49 7.37
C LYS A 20 6.70 -18.77 6.71
N GLU A 21 5.79 -18.26 7.53
CA GLU A 21 4.68 -17.42 7.09
C GLU A 21 5.22 -16.09 6.54
N PRO A 22 4.75 -15.64 5.35
CA PRO A 22 5.07 -14.31 4.85
C PRO A 22 4.48 -13.22 5.75
N ASP A 23 5.16 -12.07 5.80
CA ASP A 23 4.56 -10.86 6.35
C ASP A 23 3.34 -10.44 5.49
N PRO A 24 2.38 -9.67 6.05
CA PRO A 24 1.23 -9.18 5.29
C PRO A 24 1.65 -8.49 3.98
N ILE A 25 0.98 -8.84 2.89
CA ILE A 25 1.28 -8.32 1.56
C ILE A 25 0.16 -7.37 1.17
N ILE A 26 0.52 -6.13 0.89
CA ILE A 26 -0.42 -5.10 0.45
C ILE A 26 -0.15 -4.81 -1.02
N SER A 27 -1.21 -4.92 -1.85
CA SER A 27 -1.16 -4.45 -3.23
C SER A 27 -1.25 -2.93 -3.27
N THR A 28 -0.65 -2.29 -4.26
CA THR A 28 -0.84 -0.85 -4.46
C THR A 28 -2.15 -0.53 -5.19
N SER A 29 -2.87 -1.54 -5.70
CA SER A 29 -4.15 -1.36 -6.40
C SER A 29 -5.26 -2.23 -5.81
N ASN A 30 -6.48 -2.15 -6.36
CA ASN A 30 -7.58 -3.09 -6.05
C ASN A 30 -7.39 -4.51 -6.60
N ARG A 31 -6.22 -4.83 -7.16
CA ARG A 31 -5.97 -6.11 -7.82
C ARG A 31 -4.70 -6.74 -7.29
N MET A 32 -4.85 -7.98 -6.86
CA MET A 32 -3.74 -8.87 -6.53
C MET A 32 -3.98 -10.21 -7.22
N PHE A 33 -2.93 -10.75 -7.83
CA PHE A 33 -2.98 -12.06 -8.47
C PHE A 33 -2.08 -13.03 -7.70
N LEU A 34 -2.63 -14.19 -7.34
CA LEU A 34 -1.90 -15.25 -6.65
C LEU A 34 -1.71 -16.42 -7.60
N LYS A 35 -0.48 -16.94 -7.65
CA LYS A 35 -0.13 -18.14 -8.40
C LYS A 35 0.53 -19.16 -7.48
N PHE A 36 -0.13 -20.29 -7.30
CA PHE A 36 0.41 -21.47 -6.66
C PHE A 36 0.98 -22.42 -7.71
N PHE A 37 2.14 -23.03 -7.43
CA PHE A 37 2.80 -23.99 -8.29
C PHE A 37 3.31 -25.17 -7.44
N SER A 38 3.10 -26.39 -7.93
CA SER A 38 3.66 -27.63 -7.39
C SER A 38 4.28 -28.42 -8.54
N ASP A 39 5.37 -29.13 -8.25
CA ASP A 39 5.91 -30.14 -9.16
C ASP A 39 5.32 -31.54 -8.87
N ASN A 40 5.85 -32.56 -9.54
CA ASN A 40 5.42 -33.95 -9.39
C ASN A 40 6.09 -34.68 -8.20
N SER A 41 6.78 -33.97 -7.31
CA SER A 41 7.59 -34.54 -6.22
C SER A 41 6.86 -34.48 -4.86
N ILE A 42 7.48 -34.04 -3.77
CA ILE A 42 6.93 -34.05 -2.40
C ILE A 42 5.86 -32.96 -2.20
N GLN A 43 4.68 -33.32 -1.68
CA GLN A 43 3.63 -32.38 -1.25
C GLN A 43 3.61 -32.12 0.27
N LYS A 44 3.03 -31.00 0.68
CA LYS A 44 2.82 -30.56 2.07
C LYS A 44 1.39 -30.01 2.24
N LYS A 45 1.08 -29.46 3.42
CA LYS A 45 -0.26 -28.97 3.78
C LYS A 45 -0.79 -27.83 2.90
N GLY A 46 0.08 -27.09 2.20
CA GLY A 46 -0.32 -25.93 1.39
C GLY A 46 -0.33 -24.64 2.20
N PHE A 47 -1.21 -23.71 1.84
CA PHE A 47 -1.38 -22.41 2.49
C PHE A 47 -2.86 -22.10 2.70
N GLU A 48 -3.15 -21.29 3.70
CA GLU A 48 -4.43 -20.63 3.91
C GLU A 48 -4.16 -19.13 4.01
N ALA A 49 -5.04 -18.30 3.45
CA ALA A 49 -4.89 -16.86 3.45
C ALA A 49 -6.24 -16.18 3.60
N ALA A 50 -6.28 -15.12 4.41
CA ALA A 50 -7.40 -14.18 4.48
C ALA A 50 -7.04 -12.91 3.70
N TYR A 51 -8.05 -12.22 3.18
CA TYR A 51 -7.88 -10.95 2.48
C TYR A 51 -9.01 -9.99 2.86
N THR A 52 -8.68 -8.71 2.93
CA THR A 52 -9.63 -7.60 3.11
C THR A 52 -9.34 -6.52 2.07
N SER A 53 -10.37 -5.78 1.67
CA SER A 53 -10.20 -4.57 0.88
C SER A 53 -10.14 -3.38 1.83
N GLU A 54 -8.95 -2.87 2.08
CA GLU A 54 -8.73 -1.65 2.86
C GLU A 54 -7.82 -0.71 2.06
N CYS A 55 -8.04 0.60 2.21
CA CYS A 55 -7.05 1.60 1.86
C CYS A 55 -6.15 1.81 3.08
N GLY A 56 -4.85 2.01 2.87
CA GLY A 56 -3.91 2.13 3.98
C GLY A 56 -2.99 0.94 4.18
N GLY A 57 -2.47 0.85 5.40
CA GLY A 57 -1.61 -0.21 5.90
C GLY A 57 -0.12 0.14 5.89
N GLN A 58 0.68 -0.80 6.40
CA GLN A 58 2.12 -0.61 6.52
C GLN A 58 2.84 -1.04 5.23
N VAL A 59 3.57 -0.12 4.61
CA VAL A 59 4.37 -0.38 3.41
C VAL A 59 5.86 -0.25 3.72
N ARG A 60 6.66 -1.19 3.21
CA ARG A 60 8.11 -1.12 3.36
C ARG A 60 8.70 -0.26 2.24
N ALA A 61 9.47 0.76 2.60
CA ALA A 61 10.23 1.53 1.65
C ALA A 61 11.34 0.66 1.03
N GLU A 62 11.59 0.84 -0.26
CA GLU A 62 12.66 0.18 -0.99
C GLU A 62 13.55 1.23 -1.66
N VAL A 63 14.77 0.83 -2.03
CA VAL A 63 15.70 1.71 -2.79
C VAL A 63 15.10 2.14 -4.14
N LYS A 64 14.17 1.36 -4.69
CA LYS A 64 13.42 1.72 -5.89
C LYS A 64 12.10 2.37 -5.49
N THR A 65 11.78 3.49 -6.13
CA THR A 65 10.48 4.16 -5.99
C THR A 65 9.34 3.19 -6.29
N LYS A 66 8.31 3.23 -5.44
CA LYS A 66 7.04 2.56 -5.64
C LYS A 66 5.92 3.58 -5.55
N ASP A 67 4.92 3.42 -6.39
CA ASP A 67 3.73 4.26 -6.35
C ASP A 67 2.83 3.85 -5.19
N LEU A 68 2.26 4.85 -4.53
CA LEU A 68 1.22 4.71 -3.51
C LEU A 68 0.00 5.51 -3.96
N TYR A 69 -1.18 4.94 -3.79
CA TYR A 69 -2.43 5.53 -4.25
C TYR A 69 -3.41 5.68 -3.09
N SER A 70 -4.15 6.78 -3.06
CA SER A 70 -5.14 7.08 -2.01
C SER A 70 -6.29 6.08 -1.98
N HIS A 71 -6.68 5.54 -3.14
CA HIS A 71 -7.71 4.53 -3.26
C HIS A 71 -7.48 3.59 -4.44
N ALA A 72 -8.20 2.49 -4.41
CA ALA A 72 -7.96 1.35 -5.27
C ALA A 72 -8.46 1.52 -6.73
N GLN A 73 -9.15 2.64 -7.02
CA GLN A 73 -9.62 3.05 -8.35
C GLN A 73 -8.97 4.37 -8.81
N PHE A 74 -7.85 4.74 -8.20
CA PHE A 74 -7.11 5.96 -8.56
C PHE A 74 -6.84 6.01 -10.07
N GLY A 75 -7.09 7.18 -10.67
CA GLY A 75 -6.95 7.43 -12.12
C GLY A 75 -8.18 7.07 -12.96
N ASP A 76 -9.05 6.17 -12.48
CA ASP A 76 -10.32 5.82 -13.15
C ASP A 76 -11.51 6.61 -12.56
N ASN A 77 -11.48 6.91 -11.26
CA ASN A 77 -12.55 7.59 -10.52
C ASN A 77 -11.95 8.55 -9.46
N ASN A 78 -12.79 9.44 -8.93
CA ASN A 78 -12.49 10.20 -7.72
C ASN A 78 -12.41 9.28 -6.50
N TYR A 79 -11.79 9.76 -5.42
CA TYR A 79 -11.78 9.05 -4.14
C TYR A 79 -13.21 8.89 -3.58
N PRO A 80 -13.52 7.79 -2.87
CA PRO A 80 -14.83 7.62 -2.24
C PRO A 80 -15.03 8.61 -1.08
N GLY A 81 -16.22 9.20 -0.97
CA GLY A 81 -16.55 10.05 0.18
C GLY A 81 -16.57 9.26 1.50
N GLY A 82 -16.09 9.90 2.58
CA GLY A 82 -15.99 9.27 3.90
C GLY A 82 -14.88 8.21 4.02
N SER A 83 -13.87 8.26 3.15
CA SER A 83 -12.69 7.42 3.26
C SER A 83 -11.82 7.88 4.44
N ASP A 84 -11.38 6.94 5.26
CA ASP A 84 -10.44 7.16 6.36
C ASP A 84 -9.33 6.12 6.25
N CYS A 85 -8.20 6.54 5.67
CA CYS A 85 -7.12 5.66 5.26
C CYS A 85 -5.81 6.12 5.90
N GLU A 86 -5.06 5.19 6.49
CA GLU A 86 -3.77 5.49 7.12
C GLU A 86 -2.67 4.62 6.52
N TRP A 87 -1.56 5.22 6.13
CA TRP A 87 -0.39 4.50 5.62
C TRP A 87 0.83 4.76 6.50
N VAL A 88 1.54 3.69 6.85
CA VAL A 88 2.83 3.79 7.54
C VAL A 88 3.93 3.31 6.61
N ILE A 89 4.80 4.22 6.17
CA ILE A 89 5.94 3.90 5.31
C ILE A 89 7.17 3.65 6.18
N VAL A 90 7.64 2.40 6.21
CA VAL A 90 8.76 1.98 7.06
C VAL A 90 10.03 1.81 6.24
N ALA A 91 11.04 2.62 6.50
CA ALA A 91 12.39 2.46 5.96
C ALA A 91 13.24 1.51 6.81
N GLU A 92 14.32 0.99 6.23
CA GLU A 92 15.33 0.24 6.98
C GLU A 92 16.07 1.16 7.95
N GLU A 93 16.57 0.60 9.06
CA GLU A 93 17.30 1.34 10.08
C GLU A 93 18.48 2.11 9.45
N GLY A 94 18.57 3.41 9.76
CA GLY A 94 19.58 4.31 9.20
C GLY A 94 19.19 5.01 7.89
N TYR A 95 18.01 4.73 7.32
CA TYR A 95 17.49 5.41 6.14
C TYR A 95 16.29 6.31 6.49
N GLY A 96 16.10 7.39 5.71
CA GLY A 96 14.90 8.22 5.75
C GLY A 96 13.90 7.84 4.64
N VAL A 97 12.63 8.22 4.82
CA VAL A 97 11.60 8.11 3.79
C VAL A 97 11.53 9.43 3.02
N GLU A 98 11.65 9.36 1.70
CA GLU A 98 11.35 10.48 0.81
C GLU A 98 9.99 10.22 0.14
N LEU A 99 9.03 11.12 0.36
CA LEU A 99 7.70 11.04 -0.26
C LEU A 99 7.59 12.11 -1.36
N ILE A 100 7.27 11.69 -2.58
CA ILE A 100 7.15 12.57 -3.74
C ILE A 100 5.72 12.44 -4.28
N PHE A 101 4.98 13.54 -4.26
CA PHE A 101 3.66 13.62 -4.89
C PHE A 101 3.80 13.78 -6.39
N GLN A 102 3.32 12.78 -7.15
CA GLN A 102 3.24 12.86 -8.61
C GLN A 102 2.02 13.66 -9.08
N THR A 103 0.95 13.62 -8.28
CA THR A 103 -0.32 14.33 -8.45
C THR A 103 -0.94 14.52 -7.07
N PHE A 104 -1.72 15.57 -6.92
CA PHE A 104 -2.41 15.89 -5.68
C PHE A 104 -3.69 16.64 -6.04
N GLU A 105 -4.85 16.01 -5.82
CA GLU A 105 -6.17 16.60 -6.07
C GLU A 105 -7.12 16.12 -4.97
N ILE A 106 -7.37 16.98 -3.99
CA ILE A 106 -8.28 16.77 -2.86
C ILE A 106 -9.23 17.98 -2.80
N GLU A 107 -10.46 17.83 -2.31
CA GLU A 107 -11.40 18.94 -2.16
C GLU A 107 -10.74 20.16 -1.49
N GLU A 108 -10.77 21.31 -2.17
CA GLU A 108 -10.17 22.54 -1.67
C GLU A 108 -11.10 23.24 -0.67
N GLU A 109 -10.56 23.56 0.50
CA GLU A 109 -11.24 24.31 1.55
C GLU A 109 -10.20 25.16 2.29
N ALA A 110 -10.59 26.32 2.84
CA ALA A 110 -9.67 27.31 3.37
C ALA A 110 -8.73 26.77 4.47
N ASP A 111 -9.21 25.85 5.31
CA ASP A 111 -8.46 25.24 6.40
C ASP A 111 -8.30 23.71 6.22
N CYS A 112 -8.60 23.19 5.02
CA CYS A 112 -8.67 21.76 4.73
C CYS A 112 -9.53 21.00 5.76
N GLY A 113 -10.72 21.55 6.05
CA GLY A 113 -11.65 21.01 7.05
C GLY A 113 -12.59 19.91 6.53
N TYR A 114 -12.75 19.78 5.21
CA TYR A 114 -13.59 18.75 4.59
C TYR A 114 -12.78 17.49 4.31
N ASP A 115 -11.99 17.51 3.24
CA ASP A 115 -11.08 16.44 2.87
C ASP A 115 -9.63 16.92 3.01
N TYR A 116 -8.75 16.03 3.46
CA TYR A 116 -7.34 16.37 3.64
C TYR A 116 -6.44 15.14 3.65
N MET A 117 -5.15 15.39 3.48
CA MET A 117 -4.07 14.46 3.80
C MET A 117 -3.20 15.09 4.89
N GLU A 118 -2.91 14.34 5.95
CA GLU A 118 -1.95 14.72 6.98
C GLU A 118 -0.68 13.87 6.86
N LEU A 119 0.47 14.53 7.02
CA LEU A 119 1.78 13.87 7.06
C LEU A 119 2.36 14.02 8.46
N PHE A 120 2.87 12.92 8.99
CA PHE A 120 3.50 12.84 10.31
C PHE A 120 4.89 12.23 10.18
N ASP A 121 5.85 12.76 10.93
CA ASP A 121 7.21 12.21 11.05
C ASP A 121 7.26 11.17 12.16
N GLY A 122 6.62 10.02 11.92
CA GLY A 122 6.57 8.92 12.86
C GLY A 122 5.53 7.87 12.49
N TYR A 123 5.20 7.02 13.45
CA TYR A 123 4.40 5.82 13.21
C TYR A 123 2.89 6.10 13.16
N ASP A 124 2.42 7.12 13.88
CA ASP A 124 0.99 7.41 14.05
C ASP A 124 0.74 8.92 14.24
N GLY A 125 -0.54 9.29 14.38
CA GLY A 125 -0.99 10.68 14.57
C GLY A 125 -0.53 11.36 15.87
N THR A 126 0.21 10.69 16.74
CA THR A 126 0.84 11.31 17.93
C THR A 126 2.23 11.88 17.62
N ALA A 127 2.81 11.50 16.48
CA ALA A 127 4.11 11.99 16.03
C ALA A 127 4.05 13.46 15.56
N PRO A 128 5.20 14.13 15.38
CA PRO A 128 5.24 15.50 14.87
C PRO A 128 4.54 15.60 13.51
N ARG A 129 3.48 16.42 13.43
CA ARG A 129 2.79 16.69 12.17
C ARG A 129 3.64 17.60 11.27
N LEU A 130 3.99 17.09 10.10
CA LEU A 130 4.71 17.82 9.06
C LEU A 130 3.76 18.78 8.31
N GLY A 131 2.50 18.39 8.13
CA GLY A 131 1.50 19.29 7.57
C GLY A 131 0.14 18.62 7.35
N ARG A 132 -0.82 19.46 6.98
CA ARG A 132 -2.15 19.11 6.49
C ARG A 132 -2.33 19.78 5.13
N TYR A 133 -2.80 19.03 4.14
CA TYR A 133 -2.84 19.46 2.75
C TYR A 133 -4.18 19.07 2.11
N CYS A 134 -4.70 19.95 1.25
CA CYS A 134 -5.87 19.75 0.40
C CYS A 134 -5.76 20.66 -0.83
N GLY A 135 -6.70 20.57 -1.79
CA GLY A 135 -6.65 21.31 -3.05
C GLY A 135 -5.81 20.62 -4.13
N SER A 136 -5.33 21.42 -5.09
CA SER A 136 -4.55 20.99 -6.26
C SER A 136 -3.20 21.71 -6.38
#